data_AF-A0A0Q5ELG9-F1
#
_entry.id   AF-A0A0Q5ELG9-F1
#
_cell.length_a   1.000
_cell.length_b   1.000
_cell.length_c   1.000
_cell.angle_alpha   90.00
_cell.angle_beta   90.00
_cell.angle_gamma   90.00
#
_symmetry.space_group_name_H-M   'P 1'
#
loop_
_entity.id
_entity.type
_entity.pdbx_description
1 polymer ?
#
loop_
_entity_poly.entity_id
_entity_poly.type
_entity_poly.pdbx_seq_one_letter_code
_entity_poly.pdbx_strand_id
1 'polypeptide(L)'
;MVDLWWLPSLIVFGGAGIIVWLLLAFLRRRTPKTPIASIDDLHRRAGIALVRTDDAVREAEDEVGFAEAEFGREAARGYAADVAAARAALGEAFRLRQALEDEVADTERQRREWNERIVHLCEDVERTLTARLRGFAERRGAERSAPDLLGDLERRIDRARDRLTTTGLAIASAAERYAASAVEDARVLRRTAQTTVDQAVEDARHAAERIADGRPTAAALHGLGRELQQAEDRLDAVERSLAGIGAAEAELAAAARELRTVVVEAAELRESAERPETADVIAGAIDRANRALLLAESATSPDGERILPDPARRLESVRAADIELDAALATARSERRRLDNAREAMRGAMFTADSNLRIAADVISAHRDRVGADARTRLAEAKRQLALAEAAAAADPVEALDAARRASRIAQDADALARYDLG
;
A
#
# COMPACT_ATOMS: atom_id res chain seq x y z
N MET A 1 -21.29 -52.11 32.35
CA MET A 1 -20.63 -52.79 31.22
C MET A 1 -20.14 -51.68 30.32
N VAL A 2 -18.83 -51.48 30.26
CA VAL A 2 -18.18 -50.39 29.52
C VAL A 2 -17.81 -50.95 28.17
N ASP A 3 -18.48 -50.49 27.11
CA ASP A 3 -18.25 -50.97 25.74
C ASP A 3 -16.95 -50.40 25.18
N LEU A 4 -16.08 -51.32 24.78
CA LEU A 4 -14.68 -51.12 24.47
C LEU A 4 -14.49 -50.89 22.96
N TRP A 5 -15.08 -49.83 22.40
CA TRP A 5 -15.08 -49.56 20.95
C TRP A 5 -13.76 -48.97 20.40
N TRP A 6 -12.80 -48.69 21.29
CA TRP A 6 -11.48 -48.14 20.96
C TRP A 6 -10.38 -49.21 20.82
N LEU A 7 -10.67 -50.48 21.12
CA LEU A 7 -9.66 -51.55 21.12
C LEU A 7 -9.18 -51.99 19.71
N PRO A 8 -10.02 -52.00 18.65
CA PRO A 8 -9.52 -52.29 17.30
C PRO A 8 -8.64 -51.16 16.74
N SER A 9 -8.90 -49.90 17.13
CA SER A 9 -8.12 -48.73 16.71
C SER A 9 -6.74 -48.67 17.37
N LEU A 10 -6.57 -49.14 18.61
CA LEU A 10 -5.28 -49.06 19.32
C LEU A 10 -4.22 -50.01 18.71
N ILE A 11 -4.63 -51.15 18.17
CA ILE A 11 -3.70 -52.17 17.63
C ILE A 11 -3.24 -51.80 16.21
N VAL A 12 -4.07 -51.11 15.42
CA VAL A 12 -3.71 -50.65 14.07
C VAL A 12 -3.00 -49.28 14.07
N PHE A 13 -3.41 -48.33 14.94
CA PHE A 13 -2.75 -47.01 15.04
C PHE A 13 -1.52 -46.98 15.97
N GLY A 14 -1.44 -47.89 16.95
CA GLY A 14 -0.26 -48.06 17.78
C GLY A 14 0.96 -48.53 16.96
N GLY A 15 0.75 -49.38 15.96
CA GLY A 15 1.80 -49.86 15.06
C GLY A 15 2.44 -48.73 14.23
N ALA A 16 1.64 -47.99 13.47
CA ALA A 16 2.15 -46.98 12.54
C ALA A 16 2.79 -45.76 13.24
N GLY A 17 2.23 -45.29 14.37
CA GLY A 17 2.79 -44.18 15.14
C GLY A 17 4.13 -44.54 15.82
N ILE A 18 4.26 -45.77 16.33
CA ILE A 18 5.50 -46.28 16.92
C ILE A 18 6.57 -46.48 15.83
N ILE A 19 6.19 -46.91 14.63
CA ILE A 19 7.10 -47.09 13.49
C ILE A 19 7.62 -45.76 12.96
N VAL A 20 6.77 -44.74 12.79
CA VAL A 20 7.20 -43.38 12.42
C VAL A 20 8.08 -42.75 13.50
N TRP A 21 7.78 -42.99 14.78
CA TRP A 21 8.63 -42.54 15.90
C TRP A 21 10.00 -43.24 15.91
N LEU A 22 10.06 -44.55 15.64
CA LEU A 22 11.32 -45.30 15.51
C LEU A 22 12.14 -44.85 14.29
N LEU A 23 11.49 -44.54 13.16
CA LEU A 23 12.12 -43.97 11.96
C LEU A 23 12.68 -42.56 12.23
N LEU A 24 11.91 -41.69 12.86
CA LEU A 24 12.32 -40.32 13.21
C LEU A 24 13.41 -40.28 14.30
N ALA A 25 13.37 -41.18 15.29
CA ALA A 25 14.40 -41.29 16.33
C ALA A 25 15.76 -41.74 15.77
N PHE A 26 15.76 -42.47 14.65
CA PHE A 26 16.99 -42.92 13.99
C PHE A 26 17.62 -41.84 13.09
N LEU A 27 16.81 -41.03 12.40
CA LEU A 27 17.24 -39.86 11.62
C LEU A 27 17.91 -38.76 12.47
N ARG A 28 17.70 -38.77 13.79
CA ARG A 28 18.24 -37.76 14.73
C ARG A 28 19.61 -38.12 15.33
N ARG A 29 20.22 -39.26 14.95
CA ARG A 29 21.59 -39.59 15.36
C ARG A 29 22.59 -38.75 14.57
N ARG A 30 23.13 -37.72 15.24
CA ARG A 30 24.28 -36.93 14.79
C ARG A 30 25.43 -37.84 14.34
N THR A 31 25.98 -37.53 13.18
CA THR A 31 27.14 -38.17 12.56
C THR A 31 28.39 -38.01 13.43
N PRO A 32 29.03 -39.11 13.89
CA PRO A 32 30.46 -39.05 14.19
C PRO A 32 31.22 -38.95 12.86
N LYS A 33 32.34 -38.21 12.83
CA LYS A 33 33.25 -38.14 11.66
C LYS A 33 33.67 -39.56 11.25
N THR A 34 33.16 -40.06 10.14
CA THR A 34 33.47 -41.43 9.67
C THR A 34 34.87 -41.49 9.04
N PRO A 35 35.71 -42.48 9.38
CA PRO A 35 36.87 -42.85 8.56
C PRO A 35 36.41 -43.23 7.15
N ILE A 36 37.31 -43.25 6.16
CA ILE A 36 37.01 -43.78 4.82
C ILE A 36 36.37 -45.17 5.00
N ALA A 37 35.08 -45.31 4.67
CA ALA A 37 34.35 -46.55 4.89
C ALA A 37 35.03 -47.68 4.12
N SER A 38 35.26 -48.81 4.79
CA SER A 38 35.77 -49.99 4.10
C SER A 38 34.74 -50.45 3.06
N ILE A 39 35.19 -51.13 2.00
CA ILE A 39 34.27 -51.66 0.97
C ILE A 39 33.29 -52.64 1.59
N ASP A 40 33.71 -53.39 2.61
CA ASP A 40 32.84 -54.33 3.33
C ASP A 40 31.76 -53.61 4.16
N ASP A 41 32.08 -52.46 4.78
CA ASP A 41 31.08 -51.63 5.45
C ASP A 41 30.08 -51.03 4.46
N LEU A 42 30.57 -50.57 3.30
CA LEU A 42 29.73 -50.03 2.24
C LEU A 42 28.83 -51.11 1.63
N HIS A 43 29.37 -52.32 1.43
CA HIS A 43 28.62 -53.48 0.95
C HIS A 43 27.54 -53.93 1.93
N ARG A 44 27.83 -53.92 3.24
CA ARG A 44 26.84 -54.18 4.29
C ARG A 44 25.75 -53.11 4.29
N ARG A 45 26.11 -51.83 4.17
CA ARG A 45 25.16 -50.72 4.09
C ARG A 45 24.24 -50.83 2.88
N ALA A 46 24.80 -51.16 1.70
CA ALA A 46 24.03 -51.40 0.48
C ALA A 46 23.01 -52.54 0.66
N GLY A 47 23.41 -53.65 1.28
CA GLY A 47 22.51 -54.77 1.59
C GLY A 47 21.37 -54.39 2.55
N ILE A 48 21.65 -53.63 3.61
CA ILE A 48 20.63 -53.14 4.54
C ILE A 48 19.66 -52.17 3.84
N ALA A 49 20.17 -51.27 2.99
CA ALA A 49 19.37 -50.30 2.27
C ALA A 49 18.42 -50.98 1.26
N LEU A 50 18.88 -52.03 0.58
CA LEU A 50 18.07 -52.83 -0.34
C LEU A 50 16.85 -53.46 0.35
N VAL A 51 17.06 -54.16 1.47
CA VAL A 51 15.96 -54.82 2.20
C VAL A 51 14.94 -53.80 2.68
N ARG A 52 15.39 -52.67 3.25
CA ARG A 52 14.48 -51.62 3.72
C ARG A 52 13.69 -50.97 2.59
N THR A 53 14.35 -50.73 1.45
CA THR A 53 13.70 -50.14 0.29
C THR A 53 12.68 -51.10 -0.32
N ASP A 54 12.97 -52.40 -0.34
CA ASP A 54 12.02 -53.44 -0.78
C ASP A 54 10.74 -53.47 0.08
N ASP A 55 10.91 -53.49 1.41
CA ASP A 55 9.79 -53.42 2.35
C ASP A 55 8.97 -52.13 2.15
N ALA A 56 9.66 -50.98 2.00
CA ALA A 56 9.00 -49.67 1.82
C ALA A 56 8.27 -49.54 0.47
N VAL A 57 8.80 -50.12 -0.60
CA VAL A 57 8.13 -50.15 -1.91
C VAL A 57 6.87 -51.01 -1.81
N ARG A 58 6.94 -52.16 -1.15
CA ARG A 58 5.79 -53.03 -0.95
C ARG A 58 4.67 -52.36 -0.14
N GLU A 59 5.02 -51.70 0.96
CA GLU A 59 4.06 -50.91 1.75
C GLU A 59 3.44 -49.79 0.92
N ALA A 60 4.23 -49.11 0.10
CA ALA A 60 3.76 -48.04 -0.76
C ALA A 60 2.83 -48.53 -1.89
N GLU A 61 3.06 -49.73 -2.44
CA GLU A 61 2.16 -50.37 -3.41
C GLU A 61 0.78 -50.64 -2.79
N ASP A 62 0.73 -51.14 -1.55
CA ASP A 62 -0.53 -51.35 -0.82
C ASP A 62 -1.25 -50.01 -0.55
N GLU A 63 -0.51 -48.97 -0.13
CA GLU A 63 -1.07 -47.65 0.17
C GLU A 63 -1.64 -46.92 -1.07
N VAL A 64 -1.13 -47.17 -2.27
CA VAL A 64 -1.72 -46.64 -3.51
C VAL A 64 -3.17 -47.12 -3.67
N GLY A 65 -3.44 -48.40 -3.38
CA GLY A 65 -4.78 -48.96 -3.44
C GLY A 65 -5.74 -48.29 -2.45
N PHE A 66 -5.29 -48.05 -1.23
CA PHE A 66 -6.07 -47.31 -0.22
C PHE A 66 -6.30 -45.86 -0.61
N ALA A 67 -5.27 -45.17 -1.12
CA ALA A 67 -5.38 -43.78 -1.57
C ALA A 67 -6.34 -43.62 -2.76
N GLU A 68 -6.37 -44.58 -3.69
CA GLU A 68 -7.32 -44.59 -4.81
C GLU A 68 -8.76 -44.76 -4.33
N ALA A 69 -8.99 -45.61 -3.34
CA ALA A 69 -10.32 -45.84 -2.76
C ALA A 69 -10.82 -44.62 -1.97
N GLU A 70 -9.95 -43.96 -1.20
CA GLU A 70 -10.31 -42.87 -0.29
C GLU A 70 -10.37 -41.50 -1.00
N PHE A 71 -9.42 -41.21 -1.89
CA PHE A 71 -9.28 -39.90 -2.54
C PHE A 71 -9.58 -39.90 -4.04
N GLY A 72 -9.84 -41.08 -4.62
CA GLY A 72 -10.07 -41.25 -6.05
C GLY A 72 -8.77 -41.39 -6.85
N ARG A 73 -8.87 -42.08 -8.00
CA ARG A 73 -7.72 -42.39 -8.87
C ARG A 73 -6.93 -41.16 -9.30
N GLU A 74 -7.62 -40.07 -9.66
CA GLU A 74 -6.96 -38.84 -10.12
C GLU A 74 -6.04 -38.23 -9.06
N ALA A 75 -6.48 -38.19 -7.80
CA ALA A 75 -5.69 -37.67 -6.70
C ALA A 75 -4.53 -38.59 -6.30
N ALA A 76 -4.62 -39.89 -6.61
CA ALA A 76 -3.58 -40.89 -6.33
C ALA A 76 -2.58 -41.11 -7.48
N ARG A 77 -2.86 -40.62 -8.71
CA ARG A 77 -2.00 -40.83 -9.90
C ARG A 77 -0.52 -40.49 -9.66
N GLY A 78 -0.25 -39.34 -9.02
CA GLY A 78 1.12 -38.92 -8.74
C GLY A 78 1.85 -39.88 -7.81
N TYR A 79 1.14 -40.46 -6.83
CA TYR A 79 1.72 -41.45 -5.93
C TYR A 79 1.95 -42.79 -6.63
N ALA A 80 0.99 -43.25 -7.43
CA ALA A 80 1.14 -44.46 -8.24
C ALA A 80 2.35 -44.37 -9.19
N ALA A 81 2.58 -43.20 -9.80
CA ALA A 81 3.74 -42.95 -10.65
C ALA A 81 5.07 -42.99 -9.86
N ASP A 82 5.10 -42.39 -8.67
CA ASP A 82 6.28 -42.40 -7.80
C ASP A 82 6.60 -43.81 -7.28
N VAL A 83 5.59 -44.63 -6.99
CA VAL A 83 5.76 -46.04 -6.61
C VAL A 83 6.28 -46.88 -7.79
N ALA A 84 5.78 -46.64 -9.01
CA ALA A 84 6.30 -47.30 -10.20
C ALA A 84 7.78 -46.92 -10.48
N ALA A 85 8.14 -45.66 -10.29
CA ALA A 85 9.52 -45.19 -10.39
C ALA A 85 10.42 -45.80 -9.31
N ALA A 86 9.91 -45.88 -8.07
CA ALA A 86 10.60 -46.51 -6.96
C ALA A 86 10.88 -47.99 -7.21
N ARG A 87 9.90 -48.72 -7.76
CA ARG A 87 10.06 -50.13 -8.18
C ARG A 87 11.13 -50.29 -9.27
N ALA A 88 11.17 -49.39 -10.24
CA ALA A 88 12.19 -49.42 -11.28
C ALA A 88 13.61 -49.17 -10.71
N ALA A 89 13.75 -48.19 -9.81
CA ALA A 89 15.01 -47.88 -9.14
C ALA A 89 15.48 -49.02 -8.22
N LEU A 90 14.57 -49.68 -7.50
CA LEU A 90 14.86 -50.88 -6.72
C LEU A 90 15.31 -52.05 -7.60
N GLY A 91 14.67 -52.24 -8.76
CA GLY A 91 15.10 -53.22 -9.76
C GLY A 91 16.53 -52.99 -10.25
N GLU A 92 16.91 -51.73 -10.51
CA GLU A 92 18.28 -51.35 -10.87
C GLU A 92 19.26 -51.61 -9.72
N ALA A 93 18.88 -51.29 -8.48
CA ALA A 93 19.71 -51.57 -7.31
C ALA A 93 19.94 -53.07 -7.12
N PHE A 94 18.94 -53.93 -7.37
CA PHE A 94 19.11 -55.39 -7.37
C PHE A 94 20.00 -55.90 -8.52
N ARG A 95 19.95 -55.30 -9.71
CA ARG A 95 20.88 -55.65 -10.81
C ARG A 95 22.33 -55.33 -10.45
N LEU A 96 22.58 -54.17 -9.84
CA LEU A 96 23.90 -53.80 -9.34
C LEU A 96 24.35 -54.74 -8.21
N ARG A 97 23.43 -55.16 -7.33
CA ARG A 97 23.72 -56.15 -6.29
C ARG A 97 24.12 -57.50 -6.87
N GLN A 98 23.41 -57.96 -7.91
CA GLN A 98 23.71 -59.21 -8.60
C GLN A 98 25.07 -59.17 -9.29
N ALA A 99 25.43 -58.05 -9.93
CA ALA A 99 26.74 -57.89 -10.57
C ALA A 99 27.88 -57.95 -9.54
N LEU A 100 27.68 -57.44 -8.32
CA LEU A 100 28.67 -57.53 -7.24
C LEU A 100 28.84 -58.94 -6.65
N GLU A 101 27.92 -59.86 -6.94
CA GLU A 101 27.86 -61.23 -6.39
C GLU A 101 28.11 -62.32 -7.45
N ASP A 102 28.40 -61.93 -8.68
CA ASP A 102 28.64 -62.87 -9.77
C ASP A 102 30.05 -63.48 -9.73
N GLU A 103 30.34 -64.40 -10.65
CA GLU A 103 31.64 -65.09 -10.74
C GLU A 103 32.75 -64.22 -11.38
N VAL A 104 32.43 -63.00 -11.82
CA VAL A 104 33.37 -62.08 -12.48
C VAL A 104 34.07 -61.22 -11.44
N ALA A 105 35.40 -61.18 -11.46
CA ALA A 105 36.16 -60.39 -10.50
C ALA A 105 36.08 -58.87 -10.83
N ASP A 106 35.37 -58.13 -9.98
CA ASP A 106 35.32 -56.66 -10.05
C ASP A 106 36.56 -55.98 -9.45
N THR A 107 36.93 -54.82 -10.01
CA THR A 107 37.93 -53.95 -9.38
C THR A 107 37.39 -53.29 -8.11
N GLU A 108 38.28 -52.95 -7.17
CA GLU A 108 37.92 -52.21 -5.94
C GLU A 108 37.15 -50.91 -6.24
N ARG A 109 37.50 -50.21 -7.34
CA ARG A 109 36.79 -49.01 -7.79
C ARG A 109 35.35 -49.31 -8.21
N GLN A 110 35.14 -50.36 -9.03
CA GLN A 110 33.80 -50.78 -9.47
C GLN A 110 32.95 -51.22 -8.29
N ARG A 111 33.52 -52.01 -7.37
CA ARG A 111 32.83 -52.43 -6.14
C ARG A 111 32.38 -51.22 -5.31
N ARG A 112 33.23 -50.21 -5.14
CA ARG A 112 32.86 -48.98 -4.42
C ARG A 112 31.75 -48.22 -5.15
N GLU A 113 31.92 -47.97 -6.44
CA GLU A 113 30.97 -47.21 -7.26
C GLU A 113 29.57 -47.84 -7.27
N TRP A 114 29.47 -49.17 -7.46
CA TRP A 114 28.19 -49.86 -7.49
C TRP A 114 27.52 -49.91 -6.12
N ASN A 115 28.26 -50.14 -5.03
CA ASN A 115 27.66 -50.08 -3.69
C ASN A 115 27.23 -48.65 -3.31
N GLU A 116 27.99 -47.61 -3.68
CA GLU A 116 27.56 -46.21 -3.52
C GLU A 116 26.30 -45.92 -4.34
N ARG A 117 26.22 -46.44 -5.56
CA ARG A 117 25.04 -46.28 -6.42
C ARG A 117 23.82 -46.98 -5.86
N ILE A 118 23.95 -48.20 -5.32
CA ILE A 118 22.87 -48.92 -4.65
C ILE A 118 22.35 -48.10 -3.46
N VAL A 119 23.26 -47.61 -2.60
CA VAL A 119 22.89 -46.80 -1.43
C VAL A 119 22.14 -45.55 -1.88
N HIS A 120 22.66 -44.83 -2.89
CA HIS A 120 22.01 -43.62 -3.40
C HIS A 120 20.61 -43.88 -3.98
N LEU A 121 20.46 -44.95 -4.78
CA LEU A 121 19.15 -45.33 -5.33
C LEU A 121 18.14 -45.64 -4.22
N CYS A 122 18.56 -46.41 -3.21
CA CYS A 122 17.72 -46.76 -2.06
C CYS A 122 17.34 -45.51 -1.24
N GLU A 123 18.30 -44.64 -0.92
CA GLU A 123 18.06 -43.40 -0.16
C GLU A 123 17.10 -42.44 -0.88
N ASP A 124 17.20 -42.35 -2.22
CA ASP A 124 16.29 -41.54 -3.04
C ASP A 124 14.86 -42.08 -3.05
N VAL A 125 14.72 -43.41 -3.16
CA VAL A 125 13.42 -44.08 -3.10
C VAL A 125 12.77 -43.89 -1.73
N GLU A 126 13.49 -44.20 -0.64
CA GLU A 126 12.99 -44.05 0.73
C GLU A 126 12.54 -42.60 0.99
N ARG A 127 13.33 -41.61 0.57
CA ARG A 127 13.00 -40.18 0.72
C ARG A 127 11.71 -39.81 -0.01
N THR A 128 11.55 -40.29 -1.25
CA THR A 128 10.38 -39.98 -2.09
C THR A 128 9.11 -40.60 -1.52
N LEU A 129 9.14 -41.89 -1.21
CA LEU A 129 7.98 -42.61 -0.65
C LEU A 129 7.58 -42.06 0.72
N THR A 130 8.55 -41.77 1.59
CA THR A 130 8.29 -41.21 2.92
C THR A 130 7.60 -39.84 2.82
N ALA A 131 8.03 -38.98 1.89
CA ALA A 131 7.38 -37.67 1.69
C ALA A 131 5.91 -37.81 1.25
N ARG A 132 5.61 -38.78 0.39
CA ARG A 132 4.24 -39.07 -0.05
C ARG A 132 3.37 -39.63 1.08
N LEU A 133 3.87 -40.58 1.84
CA LEU A 133 3.17 -41.16 2.99
C LEU A 133 2.81 -40.08 4.02
N ARG A 134 3.74 -39.14 4.30
CA ARG A 134 3.46 -37.97 5.16
C ARG A 134 2.32 -37.12 4.62
N GLY A 135 2.34 -36.79 3.32
CA GLY A 135 1.27 -36.03 2.68
C GLY A 135 -0.11 -36.70 2.78
N PHE A 136 -0.20 -38.02 2.64
CA PHE A 136 -1.47 -38.75 2.87
C PHE A 136 -1.89 -38.79 4.33
N ALA A 137 -0.94 -38.97 5.25
CA ALA A 137 -1.22 -38.91 6.68
C ALA A 137 -1.76 -37.53 7.09
N GLU A 138 -1.21 -36.44 6.55
CA GLU A 138 -1.70 -35.07 6.73
C GLU A 138 -3.11 -34.89 6.15
N ARG A 139 -3.36 -35.36 4.93
CA ARG A 139 -4.69 -35.31 4.31
C ARG A 139 -5.73 -36.08 5.13
N ARG A 140 -5.41 -37.30 5.57
CA ARG A 140 -6.27 -38.08 6.47
C ARG A 140 -6.48 -37.37 7.80
N GLY A 141 -5.46 -36.69 8.32
CA GLY A 141 -5.58 -35.81 9.48
C GLY A 141 -6.60 -34.70 9.27
N ALA A 142 -6.51 -34.00 8.14
CA ALA A 142 -7.42 -32.93 7.78
C ALA A 142 -8.86 -33.43 7.59
N GLU A 143 -9.07 -34.58 6.93
CA GLU A 143 -10.40 -35.18 6.79
C GLU A 143 -11.00 -35.63 8.13
N ARG A 144 -10.17 -36.16 9.06
CA ARG A 144 -10.63 -36.47 10.43
C ARG A 144 -11.07 -35.22 11.19
N SER A 145 -10.40 -34.09 10.99
CA SER A 145 -10.76 -32.81 11.61
C SER A 145 -11.85 -32.05 10.86
N ALA A 146 -12.33 -32.54 9.72
CA ALA A 146 -13.32 -31.85 8.89
C ALA A 146 -14.65 -31.59 9.61
N PRO A 147 -15.22 -32.50 10.44
CA PRO A 147 -16.44 -32.22 11.19
C PRO A 147 -16.29 -31.07 12.19
N ASP A 148 -15.16 -31.01 12.91
CA ASP A 148 -14.89 -29.93 13.86
C ASP A 148 -14.72 -28.59 13.13
N LEU A 149 -13.99 -28.58 12.02
CA LEU A 149 -13.81 -27.40 11.17
C LEU A 149 -15.15 -26.92 10.60
N LEU A 150 -16.02 -27.82 10.13
CA LEU A 150 -17.36 -27.47 9.68
C LEU A 150 -18.17 -26.80 10.79
N GLY A 151 -18.19 -27.37 12.00
CA GLY A 151 -18.90 -26.79 13.13
C GLY A 151 -18.38 -25.40 13.53
N ASP A 152 -17.06 -25.16 13.43
CA ASP A 152 -16.48 -23.83 13.61
C ASP A 152 -16.93 -22.85 12.52
N LEU A 153 -16.98 -23.29 11.27
CA LEU A 153 -17.38 -22.48 10.13
C LEU A 153 -18.87 -22.14 10.16
N GLU A 154 -19.74 -23.07 10.54
CA GLU A 154 -21.17 -22.81 10.74
C GLU A 154 -21.42 -21.71 11.79
N ARG A 155 -20.72 -21.77 12.94
CA ARG A 155 -20.79 -20.71 13.95
C ARG A 155 -20.32 -19.35 13.43
N ARG A 156 -19.29 -19.34 12.57
CA ARG A 156 -18.81 -18.10 11.92
C ARG A 156 -19.82 -17.56 10.91
N ILE A 157 -20.44 -18.44 10.12
CA ILE A 157 -21.51 -18.09 9.18
C ILE A 157 -22.68 -17.44 9.92
N ASP A 158 -23.14 -18.04 11.03
CA ASP A 158 -24.23 -17.48 11.83
C ASP A 158 -23.90 -16.08 12.35
N ARG A 159 -22.69 -15.89 12.91
CA ARG A 159 -22.20 -14.56 13.32
C ARG A 159 -22.17 -13.58 12.14
N ALA A 160 -21.72 -14.01 10.97
CA ALA A 160 -21.69 -13.15 9.79
C ALA A 160 -23.09 -12.74 9.33
N ARG A 161 -24.09 -13.63 9.44
CA ARG A 161 -25.51 -13.33 9.13
C ARG A 161 -26.11 -12.32 10.12
N ASP A 162 -25.81 -12.46 11.40
CA ASP A 162 -26.22 -11.48 12.42
C ASP A 162 -25.60 -10.10 12.15
N ARG A 163 -24.32 -10.08 11.77
CA ARG A 163 -23.63 -8.86 11.35
C ARG A 163 -24.19 -8.26 10.07
N LEU A 164 -24.57 -9.06 9.08
CA LEU A 164 -25.23 -8.58 7.85
C LEU A 164 -26.57 -7.89 8.16
N THR A 165 -27.32 -8.40 9.12
CA THR A 165 -28.55 -7.78 9.60
C THR A 165 -28.25 -6.45 10.29
N THR A 166 -27.32 -6.45 11.23
CA THR A 166 -26.95 -5.24 12.00
C THR A 166 -26.38 -4.14 11.11
N THR A 167 -25.45 -4.48 10.21
CA THR A 167 -24.87 -3.54 9.23
C THR A 167 -25.92 -3.05 8.24
N GLY A 168 -26.88 -3.89 7.84
CA GLY A 168 -28.02 -3.48 7.01
C GLY A 168 -28.86 -2.37 7.67
N LEU A 169 -29.19 -2.55 8.96
CA LEU A 169 -29.91 -1.54 9.75
C LEU A 169 -29.09 -0.26 9.93
N ALA A 170 -27.79 -0.38 10.18
CA ALA A 170 -26.89 0.77 10.31
C ALA A 170 -26.79 1.58 9.01
N ILE A 171 -26.69 0.92 7.85
CA ILE A 171 -26.72 1.57 6.54
C ILE A 171 -28.07 2.25 6.30
N ALA A 172 -29.19 1.61 6.64
CA ALA A 172 -30.52 2.20 6.48
C ALA A 172 -30.66 3.48 7.33
N SER A 173 -30.27 3.44 8.61
CA SER A 173 -30.25 4.60 9.49
C SER A 173 -29.31 5.71 9.00
N ALA A 174 -28.16 5.36 8.42
CA ALA A 174 -27.26 6.33 7.79
C ALA A 174 -27.90 6.96 6.54
N ALA A 175 -28.61 6.19 5.73
CA ALA A 175 -29.28 6.67 4.52
C ALA A 175 -30.45 7.62 4.79
N GLU A 176 -31.01 7.65 6.01
CA GLU A 176 -31.99 8.66 6.43
C GLU A 176 -31.35 10.03 6.75
N ARG A 177 -30.03 10.03 7.02
CA ARG A 177 -29.28 11.21 7.49
C ARG A 177 -28.31 11.73 6.44
N TYR A 178 -27.78 10.89 5.57
CA TYR A 178 -26.73 11.22 4.61
C TYR A 178 -27.14 10.87 3.18
N ALA A 179 -26.49 11.54 2.22
CA ALA A 179 -26.71 11.32 0.79
C ALA A 179 -26.43 9.87 0.39
N ALA A 180 -27.06 9.42 -0.70
CA ALA A 180 -26.79 8.09 -1.25
C ALA A 180 -25.30 7.87 -1.57
N SER A 181 -24.59 8.90 -2.03
CA SER A 181 -23.15 8.83 -2.30
C SER A 181 -22.31 8.56 -1.05
N ALA A 182 -22.72 9.06 0.11
CA ALA A 182 -21.97 8.88 1.37
C ALA A 182 -22.03 7.43 1.88
N VAL A 183 -23.11 6.71 1.57
CA VAL A 183 -23.33 5.32 2.06
C VAL A 183 -23.13 4.26 0.98
N GLU A 184 -22.78 4.65 -0.26
CA GLU A 184 -22.73 3.70 -1.38
C GLU A 184 -21.65 2.65 -1.21
N ASP A 185 -20.46 3.04 -0.75
CA ASP A 185 -19.36 2.10 -0.49
C ASP A 185 -19.76 1.03 0.54
N ALA A 186 -20.40 1.45 1.64
CA ALA A 186 -20.94 0.54 2.65
C ALA A 186 -21.99 -0.41 2.06
N ARG A 187 -22.86 0.08 1.16
CA ARG A 187 -23.87 -0.76 0.47
C ARG A 187 -23.23 -1.80 -0.44
N VAL A 188 -22.24 -1.40 -1.24
CA VAL A 188 -21.50 -2.30 -2.13
C VAL A 188 -20.77 -3.38 -1.33
N LEU A 189 -20.01 -2.98 -0.31
CA LEU A 189 -19.29 -3.91 0.56
C LEU A 189 -20.23 -4.92 1.23
N ARG A 190 -21.36 -4.45 1.79
CA ARG A 190 -22.35 -5.33 2.42
C ARG A 190 -22.99 -6.28 1.42
N ARG A 191 -23.36 -5.81 0.21
CA ARG A 191 -23.94 -6.68 -0.84
C ARG A 191 -22.97 -7.80 -1.23
N THR A 192 -21.70 -7.47 -1.42
CA THR A 192 -20.68 -8.48 -1.73
C THR A 192 -20.49 -9.47 -0.58
N ALA A 193 -20.42 -8.98 0.67
CA ALA A 193 -20.34 -9.84 1.84
C ALA A 193 -21.56 -10.77 1.97
N GLN A 194 -22.76 -10.26 1.68
CA GLN A 194 -23.99 -11.05 1.68
C GLN A 194 -23.90 -12.21 0.69
N THR A 195 -23.52 -11.94 -0.56
CA THR A 195 -23.36 -12.99 -1.58
C THR A 195 -22.36 -14.06 -1.15
N THR A 196 -21.21 -13.66 -0.58
CA THR A 196 -20.21 -14.61 -0.08
C THR A 196 -20.73 -15.44 1.09
N VAL A 197 -21.48 -14.85 2.03
CA VAL A 197 -22.07 -15.58 3.17
C VAL A 197 -23.18 -16.53 2.71
N ASP A 198 -24.02 -16.13 1.76
CA ASP A 198 -25.06 -16.99 1.19
C ASP A 198 -24.45 -18.20 0.48
N GLN A 199 -23.35 -18.00 -0.26
CA GLN A 199 -22.59 -19.10 -0.86
C GLN A 199 -21.96 -19.99 0.21
N ALA A 200 -21.38 -19.42 1.28
CA ALA A 200 -20.78 -20.18 2.37
C ALA A 200 -21.81 -21.06 3.10
N VAL A 201 -23.08 -20.63 3.22
CA VAL A 201 -24.16 -21.47 3.76
C VAL A 201 -24.39 -22.71 2.90
N GLU A 202 -24.41 -22.56 1.57
CA GLU A 202 -24.63 -23.68 0.66
C GLU A 202 -23.41 -24.61 0.62
N ASP A 203 -22.21 -24.06 0.58
CA ASP A 203 -20.97 -24.83 0.60
C ASP A 203 -20.82 -25.62 1.92
N ALA A 204 -21.25 -25.06 3.05
CA ALA A 204 -21.27 -25.74 4.34
C ALA A 204 -22.25 -26.93 4.34
N ARG A 205 -23.44 -26.77 3.75
CA ARG A 205 -24.41 -27.87 3.59
C ARG A 205 -23.85 -28.99 2.73
N HIS A 206 -23.26 -28.66 1.58
CA HIS A 206 -22.62 -29.65 0.73
C HIS A 206 -21.45 -30.36 1.43
N ALA A 207 -20.67 -29.64 2.23
CA ALA A 207 -19.61 -30.25 3.02
C ALA A 207 -20.17 -31.21 4.08
N ALA A 208 -21.29 -30.86 4.74
CA ALA A 208 -21.98 -31.73 5.69
C ALA A 208 -22.46 -33.04 5.03
N GLU A 209 -23.07 -32.95 3.85
CA GLU A 209 -23.49 -34.12 3.05
C GLU A 209 -22.30 -35.02 2.70
N ARG A 210 -21.18 -34.42 2.26
CA ARG A 210 -19.95 -35.16 1.95
C ARG A 210 -19.38 -35.87 3.18
N ILE A 211 -19.36 -35.22 4.33
CA ILE A 211 -18.92 -35.83 5.60
C ILE A 211 -19.81 -37.02 5.95
N ALA A 212 -21.14 -36.87 5.84
CA ALA A 212 -22.08 -37.96 6.12
C ALA A 212 -21.88 -39.16 5.19
N ASP A 213 -21.53 -38.93 3.93
CA ASP A 213 -21.23 -39.96 2.94
C ASP A 213 -19.78 -40.51 3.03
N GLY A 214 -18.95 -40.01 3.96
CA GLY A 214 -17.54 -40.39 4.07
C GLY A 214 -16.67 -39.94 2.89
N ARG A 215 -17.08 -38.88 2.18
CA ARG A 215 -16.36 -38.32 1.02
C ARG A 215 -15.41 -37.18 1.46
N PRO A 216 -14.19 -37.07 0.87
CA PRO A 216 -13.23 -36.03 1.25
C PRO A 216 -13.77 -34.61 1.07
N THR A 217 -13.62 -33.72 2.04
CA THR A 217 -14.10 -32.32 1.96
C THR A 217 -13.20 -31.30 2.65
N ALA A 218 -12.12 -31.71 3.31
CA ALA A 218 -11.28 -30.80 4.10
C ALA A 218 -10.73 -29.62 3.28
N ALA A 219 -10.30 -29.86 2.04
CA ALA A 219 -9.80 -28.81 1.15
C ALA A 219 -10.88 -27.77 0.81
N ALA A 220 -12.14 -28.21 0.60
CA ALA A 220 -13.27 -27.32 0.35
C ALA A 220 -13.61 -26.48 1.58
N LEU A 221 -13.60 -27.09 2.78
CA LEU A 221 -13.80 -26.37 4.05
C LEU A 221 -12.72 -25.31 4.31
N HIS A 222 -11.46 -25.60 4.00
CA HIS A 222 -10.40 -24.60 4.06
C HIS A 222 -10.61 -23.46 3.05
N GLY A 223 -11.14 -23.76 1.86
CA GLY A 223 -11.57 -22.76 0.88
C GLY A 223 -12.66 -21.86 1.43
N LEU A 224 -13.74 -22.47 1.94
CA LEU A 224 -14.85 -21.80 2.60
C LEU A 224 -14.35 -20.89 3.72
N GLY A 225 -13.45 -21.37 4.58
CA GLY A 225 -12.90 -20.58 5.68
C GLY A 225 -12.16 -19.32 5.23
N ARG A 226 -11.51 -19.34 4.06
CA ARG A 226 -10.88 -18.14 3.47
C ARG A 226 -11.91 -17.18 2.89
N GLU A 227 -12.90 -17.69 2.16
CA GLU A 227 -13.98 -16.85 1.60
C GLU A 227 -14.80 -16.18 2.72
N LEU A 228 -15.11 -16.92 3.78
CA LEU A 228 -15.79 -16.40 4.96
C LEU A 228 -14.97 -15.32 5.67
N GLN A 229 -13.65 -15.50 5.78
CA GLN A 229 -12.76 -14.45 6.32
C GLN A 229 -12.85 -13.16 5.48
N GLN A 230 -12.83 -13.28 4.15
CA GLN A 230 -12.98 -12.10 3.30
C GLN A 230 -14.35 -11.42 3.48
N ALA A 231 -15.42 -12.18 3.73
CA ALA A 231 -16.73 -11.61 4.04
C ALA A 231 -16.74 -10.89 5.39
N GLU A 232 -16.11 -11.46 6.42
CA GLU A 232 -15.93 -10.83 7.74
C GLU A 232 -15.12 -9.51 7.61
N ASP A 233 -14.02 -9.51 6.87
CA ASP A 233 -13.21 -8.31 6.62
C ASP A 233 -13.99 -7.20 5.88
N ARG A 234 -14.89 -7.60 4.96
CA ARG A 234 -15.78 -6.65 4.27
C ARG A 234 -16.82 -6.06 5.22
N LEU A 235 -17.36 -6.85 6.16
CA LEU A 235 -18.26 -6.34 7.19
C LEU A 235 -17.54 -5.36 8.13
N ASP A 236 -16.29 -5.63 8.49
CA ASP A 236 -15.45 -4.68 9.24
C ASP A 236 -15.21 -3.38 8.44
N ALA A 237 -15.05 -3.50 7.12
CA ALA A 237 -14.93 -2.33 6.24
C ALA A 237 -16.24 -1.52 6.15
N VAL A 238 -17.42 -2.17 6.19
CA VAL A 238 -18.73 -1.49 6.28
C VAL A 238 -18.81 -0.66 7.55
N GLU A 239 -18.48 -1.25 8.70
CA GLU A 239 -18.52 -0.56 9.99
C GLU A 239 -17.56 0.65 10.03
N ARG A 240 -16.33 0.48 9.51
CA ARG A 240 -15.37 1.58 9.37
C ARG A 240 -15.85 2.68 8.42
N SER A 241 -16.48 2.31 7.29
CA SER A 241 -17.03 3.27 6.35
C SER A 241 -18.12 4.13 7.01
N LEU A 242 -19.05 3.50 7.75
CA LEU A 242 -20.10 4.21 8.47
C LEU A 242 -19.55 5.12 9.58
N ALA A 243 -18.55 4.65 10.35
CA ALA A 243 -17.86 5.47 11.34
C ALA A 243 -17.14 6.66 10.69
N GLY A 244 -16.55 6.44 9.51
CA GLY A 244 -15.88 7.46 8.70
C GLY A 244 -16.82 8.60 8.28
N ILE A 245 -18.09 8.33 8.00
CA ILE A 245 -19.08 9.36 7.68
C ILE A 245 -19.27 10.32 8.87
N GLY A 246 -19.41 9.79 10.09
CA GLY A 246 -19.54 10.59 11.31
C GLY A 246 -18.26 11.38 11.65
N ALA A 247 -17.09 10.78 11.42
CA ALA A 247 -15.81 11.48 11.58
C ALA A 247 -15.68 12.64 10.58
N ALA A 248 -16.04 12.42 9.30
CA ALA A 248 -16.02 13.46 8.28
C ALA A 248 -16.98 14.61 8.58
N GLU A 249 -18.13 14.35 9.21
CA GLU A 249 -19.06 15.38 9.68
C GLU A 249 -18.43 16.27 10.78
N ALA A 250 -17.76 15.66 11.76
CA ALA A 250 -17.06 16.39 12.81
C ALA A 250 -15.90 17.24 12.25
N GLU A 251 -15.11 16.67 11.32
CA GLU A 251 -14.03 17.38 10.63
C GLU A 251 -14.57 18.53 9.75
N LEU A 252 -15.67 18.32 9.04
CA LEU A 252 -16.34 19.36 8.25
C LEU A 252 -16.73 20.55 9.14
N ALA A 253 -17.31 20.29 10.30
CA ALA A 253 -17.68 21.34 11.24
C ALA A 253 -16.46 22.13 11.75
N ALA A 254 -15.34 21.46 11.98
CA ALA A 254 -14.09 22.09 12.39
C ALA A 254 -13.49 22.95 11.25
N ALA A 255 -13.33 22.37 10.06
CA ALA A 255 -12.79 23.06 8.89
C ALA A 255 -13.64 24.27 8.49
N ALA A 256 -14.97 24.16 8.58
CA ALA A 256 -15.85 25.30 8.30
C ALA A 256 -15.66 26.44 9.32
N ARG A 257 -15.40 26.15 10.60
CA ARG A 257 -15.12 27.20 11.60
C ARG A 257 -13.80 27.90 11.31
N GLU A 258 -12.78 27.13 10.97
CA GLU A 258 -11.46 27.65 10.59
C GLU A 258 -11.56 28.55 9.35
N LEU A 259 -12.19 28.07 8.27
CA LEU A 259 -12.40 28.85 7.05
C LEU A 259 -13.16 30.16 7.29
N ARG A 260 -14.16 30.18 8.19
CA ARG A 260 -14.85 31.43 8.56
C ARG A 260 -13.90 32.45 9.19
N THR A 261 -12.97 32.01 10.04
CA THR A 261 -11.95 32.89 10.62
C THR A 261 -11.04 33.45 9.51
N VAL A 262 -10.56 32.60 8.61
CA VAL A 262 -9.70 33.03 7.49
C VAL A 262 -10.43 33.98 6.55
N VAL A 263 -11.74 33.79 6.31
CA VAL A 263 -12.56 34.73 5.51
C VAL A 263 -12.63 36.12 6.14
N VAL A 264 -12.72 36.22 7.47
CA VAL A 264 -12.69 37.52 8.17
C VAL A 264 -11.34 38.20 7.99
N GLU A 265 -10.24 37.47 8.23
CA GLU A 265 -8.87 37.99 8.01
C GLU A 265 -8.64 38.42 6.55
N ALA A 266 -9.20 37.66 5.61
CA ALA A 266 -9.12 37.96 4.19
C ALA A 266 -9.88 39.25 3.84
N ALA A 267 -11.04 39.48 4.45
CA ALA A 267 -11.82 40.70 4.24
C ALA A 267 -11.05 41.95 4.72
N GLU A 268 -10.37 41.86 5.86
CA GLU A 268 -9.51 42.93 6.38
C GLU A 268 -8.32 43.20 5.44
N LEU A 269 -7.66 42.13 4.96
CA LEU A 269 -6.55 42.28 4.02
C LEU A 269 -7.01 42.92 2.71
N ARG A 270 -8.19 42.52 2.20
CA ARG A 270 -8.82 43.10 1.00
C ARG A 270 -9.06 44.60 1.15
N GLU A 271 -9.60 45.04 2.30
CA GLU A 271 -9.85 46.46 2.56
C GLU A 271 -8.55 47.27 2.63
N SER A 272 -7.48 46.67 3.16
CA SER A 272 -6.15 47.29 3.19
C SER A 272 -5.35 47.16 1.88
N ALA A 273 -5.89 46.52 0.85
CA ALA A 273 -5.16 46.28 -0.39
C ALA A 273 -5.01 47.58 -1.19
N GLU A 274 -3.77 47.94 -1.47
CA GLU A 274 -3.44 49.19 -2.18
C GLU A 274 -3.69 49.12 -3.68
N ARG A 275 -3.65 47.90 -4.25
CA ARG A 275 -3.89 47.64 -5.67
C ARG A 275 -5.26 47.00 -5.90
N PRO A 276 -6.08 47.53 -6.83
CA PRO A 276 -7.38 46.95 -7.16
C PRO A 276 -7.29 45.47 -7.55
N GLU A 277 -6.26 45.09 -8.32
CA GLU A 277 -6.09 43.70 -8.77
C GLU A 277 -5.85 42.74 -7.61
N THR A 278 -5.18 43.22 -6.55
CA THR A 278 -4.96 42.43 -5.33
C THR A 278 -6.26 42.28 -4.54
N ALA A 279 -7.05 43.36 -4.44
CA ALA A 279 -8.36 43.32 -3.81
C ALA A 279 -9.32 42.35 -4.53
N ASP A 280 -9.32 42.37 -5.87
CA ASP A 280 -10.17 41.51 -6.70
C ASP A 280 -9.80 40.02 -6.56
N VAL A 281 -8.51 39.69 -6.52
CA VAL A 281 -8.04 38.31 -6.29
C VAL A 281 -8.52 37.79 -4.92
N ILE A 282 -8.41 38.60 -3.87
CA ILE A 282 -8.91 38.24 -2.53
C ILE A 282 -10.43 38.12 -2.54
N ALA A 283 -11.16 39.05 -3.18
CA ALA A 283 -12.61 39.01 -3.27
C ALA A 283 -13.11 37.72 -3.94
N GLY A 284 -12.52 37.33 -5.06
CA GLY A 284 -12.87 36.08 -5.76
C GLY A 284 -12.56 34.82 -4.95
N ALA A 285 -11.54 34.85 -4.08
CA ALA A 285 -11.25 33.75 -3.16
C ALA A 285 -12.26 33.70 -1.99
N ILE A 286 -12.60 34.86 -1.40
CA ILE A 286 -13.66 34.98 -0.38
C ILE A 286 -15.00 34.47 -0.92
N ASP A 287 -15.36 34.81 -2.15
CA ASP A 287 -16.62 34.35 -2.75
C ASP A 287 -16.66 32.82 -2.92
N ARG A 288 -15.53 32.20 -3.25
CA ARG A 288 -15.40 30.74 -3.33
C ARG A 288 -15.51 30.09 -1.94
N ALA A 289 -14.83 30.65 -0.95
CA ALA A 289 -14.93 30.22 0.45
C ALA A 289 -16.36 30.30 0.98
N ASN A 290 -17.04 31.43 0.76
CA ASN A 290 -18.44 31.61 1.16
C ASN A 290 -19.39 30.62 0.48
N ARG A 291 -19.17 30.32 -0.82
CA ARG A 291 -19.95 29.26 -1.50
C ARG A 291 -19.70 27.89 -0.90
N ALA A 292 -18.45 27.55 -0.59
CA ALA A 292 -18.12 26.27 0.06
C ALA A 292 -18.75 26.16 1.46
N LEU A 293 -18.71 27.23 2.26
CA LEU A 293 -19.36 27.30 3.57
C LEU A 293 -20.89 27.16 3.46
N LEU A 294 -21.51 27.84 2.49
CA LEU A 294 -22.94 27.71 2.24
C LEU A 294 -23.31 26.27 1.86
N LEU A 295 -22.55 25.64 0.98
CA LEU A 295 -22.76 24.23 0.60
C LEU A 295 -22.56 23.27 1.78
N ALA A 296 -21.60 23.57 2.67
CA ALA A 296 -21.36 22.78 3.87
C ALA A 296 -22.58 22.78 4.81
N GLU A 297 -23.25 23.93 4.96
CA GLU A 297 -24.41 24.13 5.85
C GLU A 297 -25.76 23.83 5.20
N SER A 298 -25.82 23.82 3.86
CA SER A 298 -27.09 23.69 3.13
C SER A 298 -27.81 22.40 3.49
N ALA A 299 -29.03 22.53 4.00
CA ALA A 299 -29.94 21.42 4.29
C ALA A 299 -31.13 21.36 3.30
N THR A 300 -31.28 22.38 2.45
CA THR A 300 -32.45 22.56 1.58
C THR A 300 -32.02 23.04 0.19
N SER A 301 -32.65 22.47 -0.83
CA SER A 301 -32.55 22.89 -2.24
C SER A 301 -33.24 24.24 -2.47
N PRO A 302 -32.90 25.00 -3.52
CA PRO A 302 -33.69 26.16 -3.95
C PRO A 302 -35.19 25.89 -4.11
N ASP A 303 -35.56 24.66 -4.47
CA ASP A 303 -36.95 24.23 -4.65
C ASP A 303 -37.65 23.80 -3.34
N GLY A 304 -36.98 23.94 -2.19
CA GLY A 304 -37.53 23.61 -0.87
C GLY A 304 -37.37 22.15 -0.44
N GLU A 305 -36.75 21.31 -1.27
CA GLU A 305 -36.51 19.90 -0.94
C GLU A 305 -35.34 19.72 0.05
N ARG A 306 -35.49 18.79 0.99
CA ARG A 306 -34.40 18.43 1.91
C ARG A 306 -33.25 17.79 1.14
N ILE A 307 -32.05 18.36 1.26
CA ILE A 307 -30.81 17.79 0.72
C ILE A 307 -30.10 17.03 1.84
N LEU A 308 -29.87 15.74 1.63
CA LEU A 308 -29.04 14.95 2.53
C LEU A 308 -27.56 15.25 2.25
N PRO A 309 -26.73 15.48 3.28
CA PRO A 309 -25.31 15.80 3.12
C PRO A 309 -24.47 14.57 2.74
N ASP A 310 -23.42 14.82 1.96
CA ASP A 310 -22.25 13.95 1.87
C ASP A 310 -21.10 14.65 2.61
N PRO A 311 -20.83 14.29 3.88
CA PRO A 311 -19.86 15.01 4.70
C PRO A 311 -18.44 14.99 4.12
N ALA A 312 -18.03 13.88 3.50
CA ALA A 312 -16.70 13.75 2.92
C ALA A 312 -16.53 14.69 1.72
N ARG A 313 -17.51 14.74 0.80
CA ARG A 313 -17.47 15.66 -0.34
C ARG A 313 -17.56 17.12 0.08
N ARG A 314 -18.39 17.43 1.08
CA ARG A 314 -18.49 18.80 1.62
C ARG A 314 -17.18 19.23 2.27
N LEU A 315 -16.52 18.33 3.01
CA LEU A 315 -15.22 18.57 3.64
C LEU A 315 -14.14 18.84 2.58
N GLU A 316 -14.13 18.06 1.50
CA GLU A 316 -13.23 18.28 0.37
C GLU A 316 -13.45 19.67 -0.25
N SER A 317 -14.70 20.09 -0.46
CA SER A 317 -15.02 21.42 -0.99
C SER A 317 -14.57 22.55 -0.06
N VAL A 318 -14.71 22.40 1.26
CA VAL A 318 -14.27 23.40 2.25
C VAL A 318 -12.75 23.49 2.25
N ARG A 319 -12.04 22.35 2.29
CA ARG A 319 -10.56 22.32 2.25
C ARG A 319 -10.00 22.90 0.95
N ALA A 320 -10.63 22.61 -0.19
CA ALA A 320 -10.23 23.18 -1.47
C ALA A 320 -10.36 24.72 -1.47
N ALA A 321 -11.46 25.25 -0.95
CA ALA A 321 -11.66 26.69 -0.87
C ALA A 321 -10.70 27.38 0.13
N ASP A 322 -10.37 26.70 1.23
CA ASP A 322 -9.37 27.16 2.20
C ASP A 322 -7.97 27.30 1.56
N ILE A 323 -7.52 26.26 0.84
CA ILE A 323 -6.25 26.29 0.09
C ILE A 323 -6.21 27.44 -0.92
N GLU A 324 -7.30 27.66 -1.65
CA GLU A 324 -7.40 28.76 -2.62
C GLU A 324 -7.37 30.14 -1.95
N LEU A 325 -8.00 30.28 -0.78
CA LEU A 325 -7.99 31.51 0.00
C LEU A 325 -6.58 31.80 0.54
N ASP A 326 -5.92 30.81 1.12
CA ASP A 326 -4.54 30.91 1.58
C ASP A 326 -3.57 31.34 0.48
N ALA A 327 -3.71 30.75 -0.72
CA ALA A 327 -2.91 31.13 -1.87
C ALA A 327 -3.12 32.60 -2.30
N ALA A 328 -4.37 33.09 -2.25
CA ALA A 328 -4.69 34.49 -2.52
C ALA A 328 -4.09 35.42 -1.45
N LEU A 329 -4.19 35.06 -0.17
CA LEU A 329 -3.60 35.83 0.93
C LEU A 329 -2.07 35.85 0.88
N ALA A 330 -1.44 34.73 0.53
CA ALA A 330 0.01 34.65 0.37
C ALA A 330 0.49 35.59 -0.76
N THR A 331 -0.20 35.57 -1.90
CA THR A 331 0.06 36.48 -3.03
C THR A 331 -0.08 37.95 -2.61
N ALA A 332 -1.20 38.29 -1.96
CA ALA A 332 -1.45 39.66 -1.51
C ALA A 332 -0.42 40.16 -0.48
N ARG A 333 -0.06 39.32 0.50
CA ARG A 333 0.99 39.63 1.49
C ARG A 333 2.36 39.81 0.82
N SER A 334 2.65 39.04 -0.22
CA SER A 334 3.88 39.19 -1.00
C SER A 334 3.91 40.52 -1.76
N GLU A 335 2.81 40.91 -2.39
CA GLU A 335 2.74 42.17 -3.13
C GLU A 335 2.82 43.38 -2.19
N ARG A 336 2.18 43.33 -1.02
CA ARG A 336 2.32 44.37 0.01
C ARG A 336 3.77 44.55 0.45
N ARG A 337 4.48 43.44 0.74
CA ARG A 337 5.93 43.49 1.05
C ARG A 337 6.76 44.08 -0.08
N ARG A 338 6.43 43.75 -1.33
CA ARG A 338 7.12 44.32 -2.50
C ARG A 338 6.94 45.83 -2.58
N LEU A 339 5.71 46.33 -2.37
CA LEU A 339 5.41 47.77 -2.34
C LEU A 339 6.13 48.49 -1.21
N ASP A 340 6.12 47.93 0.01
CA ASP A 340 6.79 48.53 1.16
C ASP A 340 8.30 48.63 0.95
N ASN A 341 8.92 47.56 0.45
CA ASN A 341 10.34 47.55 0.10
C ASN A 341 10.66 48.56 -1.02
N ALA A 342 9.78 48.67 -2.02
CA ALA A 342 9.95 49.64 -3.11
C ALA A 342 9.90 51.08 -2.58
N ARG A 343 8.99 51.40 -1.65
CA ARG A 343 8.92 52.74 -1.01
C ARG A 343 10.18 53.08 -0.25
N GLU A 344 10.69 52.14 0.54
CA GLU A 344 11.92 52.36 1.30
C GLU A 344 13.11 52.62 0.37
N ALA A 345 13.29 51.76 -0.63
CA ALA A 345 14.35 51.91 -1.63
C ALA A 345 14.18 53.20 -2.46
N MET A 346 12.95 53.57 -2.80
CA MET A 346 12.61 54.76 -3.59
C MET A 346 13.10 56.03 -2.88
N ARG A 347 12.80 56.18 -1.57
CA ARG A 347 13.23 57.35 -0.81
C ARG A 347 14.75 57.54 -0.84
N GLY A 348 15.51 56.46 -0.66
CA GLY A 348 16.97 56.49 -0.75
C GLY A 348 17.49 56.80 -2.16
N ALA A 349 16.85 56.24 -3.19
CA ALA A 349 17.19 56.51 -4.58
C ALA A 349 16.92 57.97 -4.99
N MET A 350 15.80 58.55 -4.54
CA MET A 350 15.46 59.96 -4.79
C MET A 350 16.45 60.90 -4.13
N PHE A 351 16.82 60.65 -2.87
CA PHE A 351 17.85 61.43 -2.17
C PHE A 351 19.21 61.39 -2.90
N THR A 352 19.59 60.21 -3.39
CA THR A 352 20.83 60.03 -4.16
C THR A 352 20.77 60.76 -5.50
N ALA A 353 19.65 60.68 -6.21
CA ALA A 353 19.45 61.36 -7.49
C ALA A 353 19.51 62.89 -7.34
N ASP A 354 18.83 63.46 -6.34
CA ASP A 354 18.86 64.90 -6.03
C ASP A 354 20.29 65.38 -5.71
N SER A 355 21.04 64.60 -4.92
CA SER A 355 22.44 64.90 -4.58
C SER A 355 23.33 64.94 -5.83
N ASN A 356 23.27 63.91 -6.68
CA ASN A 356 24.04 63.84 -7.92
C ASN A 356 23.66 64.95 -8.91
N LEU A 357 22.38 65.30 -8.96
CA LEU A 357 21.86 66.35 -9.82
C LEU A 357 22.35 67.73 -9.39
N ARG A 358 22.40 68.02 -8.08
CA ARG A 358 23.01 69.25 -7.55
C ARG A 358 24.49 69.33 -7.91
N ILE A 359 25.26 68.26 -7.70
CA ILE A 359 26.69 68.20 -8.05
C ILE A 359 26.89 68.51 -9.54
N ALA A 360 26.17 67.82 -10.42
CA ALA A 360 26.26 68.05 -11.87
C ALA A 360 25.84 69.49 -12.25
N ALA A 361 24.75 70.00 -11.64
CA ALA A 361 24.26 71.36 -11.89
C ALA A 361 25.28 72.43 -11.47
N ASP A 362 25.95 72.25 -10.34
CA ASP A 362 26.95 73.18 -9.81
C ASP A 362 28.19 73.22 -10.73
N VAL A 363 28.72 72.06 -11.15
CA VAL A 363 29.85 71.98 -12.08
C VAL A 363 29.52 72.66 -13.41
N ILE A 364 28.34 72.36 -13.98
CA ILE A 364 27.88 72.93 -15.25
C ILE A 364 27.65 74.44 -15.14
N SER A 365 27.09 74.92 -14.02
CA SER A 365 26.81 76.34 -13.82
C SER A 365 28.08 77.16 -13.55
N ALA A 366 29.07 76.59 -12.87
CA ALA A 366 30.36 77.25 -12.63
C ALA A 366 31.19 77.43 -13.90
N HIS A 367 30.95 76.61 -14.95
CA HIS A 367 31.75 76.60 -16.18
C HIS A 367 30.92 76.68 -17.45
N ARG A 368 29.93 77.57 -17.48
CA ARG A 368 28.99 77.72 -18.62
C ARG A 368 29.68 78.04 -19.96
N ASP A 369 30.86 78.61 -19.97
CA ASP A 369 31.54 78.94 -21.24
C ASP A 369 32.34 77.75 -21.80
N ARG A 370 32.58 76.71 -20.99
CA ARG A 370 33.43 75.56 -21.35
C ARG A 370 32.66 74.24 -21.48
N VAL A 371 31.53 74.09 -20.80
CA VAL A 371 30.72 72.86 -20.84
C VAL A 371 29.78 72.84 -22.04
N GLY A 372 29.80 71.75 -22.80
CA GLY A 372 29.07 71.52 -24.03
C GLY A 372 27.58 71.22 -23.87
N ALA A 373 26.91 71.05 -25.02
CA ALA A 373 25.46 70.81 -25.09
C ALA A 373 25.05 69.43 -24.53
N ASP A 374 25.91 68.42 -24.64
CA ASP A 374 25.59 67.05 -24.23
C ASP A 374 25.41 66.93 -22.70
N ALA A 375 26.34 67.49 -21.91
CA ALA A 375 26.24 67.52 -20.45
C ALA A 375 24.97 68.24 -19.96
N ARG A 376 24.60 69.34 -20.62
CA ARG A 376 23.37 70.11 -20.31
C ARG A 376 22.11 69.34 -20.65
N THR A 377 22.12 68.64 -21.79
CA THR A 377 21.00 67.80 -22.22
C THR A 377 20.79 66.66 -21.24
N ARG A 378 21.87 66.00 -20.80
CA ARG A 378 21.81 64.98 -19.75
C ARG A 378 21.30 65.53 -18.42
N LEU A 379 21.77 66.70 -17.99
CA LEU A 379 21.25 67.34 -16.77
C LEU A 379 19.74 67.63 -16.87
N ALA A 380 19.26 68.12 -18.00
CA ALA A 380 17.84 68.37 -18.22
C ALA A 380 17.02 67.06 -18.19
N GLU A 381 17.52 66.00 -18.81
CA GLU A 381 16.88 64.69 -18.77
C GLU A 381 16.89 64.07 -17.36
N ALA A 382 17.98 64.22 -16.60
CA ALA A 382 18.05 63.77 -15.21
C ALA A 382 16.99 64.47 -14.34
N LYS A 383 16.84 65.79 -14.51
CA LYS A 383 15.77 66.59 -13.87
C LYS A 383 14.38 66.08 -14.24
N ARG A 384 14.15 65.77 -15.53
CA ARG A 384 12.89 65.21 -16.00
C ARG A 384 12.59 63.86 -15.35
N GLN A 385 13.57 62.95 -15.29
CA GLN A 385 13.39 61.63 -14.64
C GLN A 385 13.12 61.76 -13.14
N LEU A 386 13.77 62.69 -12.43
CA LEU A 386 13.51 62.91 -11.02
C LEU A 386 12.08 63.44 -10.79
N ALA A 387 11.62 64.39 -11.63
CA ALA A 387 10.25 64.88 -11.58
C ALA A 387 9.22 63.77 -11.87
N LEU A 388 9.52 62.84 -12.80
CA LEU A 388 8.68 61.66 -13.03
C LEU A 388 8.65 60.73 -11.81
N ALA A 389 9.79 60.54 -11.13
CA ALA A 389 9.84 59.75 -9.90
C ALA A 389 8.99 60.37 -8.79
N GLU A 390 9.07 61.69 -8.60
CA GLU A 390 8.25 62.44 -7.63
C GLU A 390 6.76 62.33 -7.95
N ALA A 391 6.38 62.45 -9.23
CA ALA A 391 5.00 62.33 -9.67
C ALA A 391 4.43 60.92 -9.45
N ALA A 392 5.24 59.87 -9.66
CA ALA A 392 4.84 58.48 -9.48
C ALA A 392 4.88 58.00 -8.02
N ALA A 393 5.60 58.67 -7.12
CA ALA A 393 5.93 58.17 -5.78
C ALA A 393 4.72 57.76 -4.92
N ALA A 394 3.58 58.41 -5.07
CA ALA A 394 2.36 58.10 -4.33
C ALA A 394 1.54 56.96 -4.96
N ALA A 395 1.57 56.84 -6.30
CA ALA A 395 0.71 55.92 -7.04
C ALA A 395 1.41 54.59 -7.35
N ASP A 396 2.68 54.63 -7.75
CA ASP A 396 3.48 53.46 -8.05
C ASP A 396 4.92 53.63 -7.54
N PRO A 397 5.22 53.16 -6.31
CA PRO A 397 6.57 53.27 -5.75
C PRO A 397 7.60 52.43 -6.50
N VAL A 398 7.18 51.43 -7.28
CA VAL A 398 8.08 50.63 -8.12
C VAL A 398 8.53 51.44 -9.33
N GLU A 399 7.57 52.06 -10.03
CA GLU A 399 7.88 52.95 -11.16
C GLU A 399 8.74 54.15 -10.71
N ALA A 400 8.38 54.75 -9.57
CA ALA A 400 9.11 55.87 -8.99
C ALA A 400 10.55 55.50 -8.59
N LEU A 401 10.76 54.32 -7.99
CA LEU A 401 12.10 53.80 -7.69
C LEU A 401 12.94 53.68 -8.96
N ASP A 402 12.37 53.14 -10.04
CA ASP A 402 13.09 52.96 -11.31
C ASP A 402 13.40 54.30 -11.97
N ALA A 403 12.48 55.27 -11.92
CA ALA A 403 12.69 56.63 -12.40
C ALA A 403 13.79 57.36 -11.60
N ALA A 404 13.80 57.24 -10.28
CA ALA A 404 14.83 57.82 -9.42
C ALA A 404 16.22 57.23 -9.70
N ARG A 405 16.30 55.90 -9.87
CA ARG A 405 17.56 55.22 -10.26
C ARG A 405 18.04 55.68 -11.64
N ARG A 406 17.14 55.87 -12.61
CA ARG A 406 17.49 56.45 -13.92
C ARG A 406 18.00 57.88 -13.78
N ALA A 407 17.30 58.73 -13.02
CA ALA A 407 17.71 60.12 -12.76
C ALA A 407 19.13 60.19 -12.18
N SER A 408 19.44 59.35 -11.19
CA SER A 408 20.77 59.28 -10.58
C SER A 408 21.86 58.93 -11.60
N ARG A 409 21.64 57.92 -12.47
CA ARG A 409 22.62 57.53 -13.50
C ARG A 409 22.85 58.64 -14.51
N ILE A 410 21.77 59.26 -15.00
CA ILE A 410 21.87 60.35 -16.00
C ILE A 410 22.53 61.59 -15.39
N ALA A 411 22.32 61.88 -14.11
CA ALA A 411 23.01 62.96 -13.40
C ALA A 411 24.52 62.70 -13.29
N GLN A 412 24.92 61.46 -13.02
CA GLN A 412 26.32 61.06 -13.02
C GLN A 412 26.94 61.19 -14.43
N ASP A 413 26.23 60.79 -15.48
CA ASP A 413 26.66 60.98 -16.87
C ASP A 413 26.84 62.47 -17.20
N ALA A 414 25.93 63.34 -16.73
CA ALA A 414 26.02 64.78 -16.91
C ALA A 414 27.26 65.38 -16.22
N ASP A 415 27.57 64.96 -14.98
CA ASP A 415 28.78 65.37 -14.26
C ASP A 415 30.05 64.87 -14.98
N ALA A 416 30.07 63.62 -15.45
CA ALA A 416 31.20 63.05 -16.17
C ALA A 416 31.49 63.78 -17.50
N LEU A 417 30.45 64.06 -18.30
CA LEU A 417 30.59 64.85 -19.53
C LEU A 417 31.05 66.27 -19.24
N ALA A 418 30.48 66.91 -18.21
CA ALA A 418 30.90 68.26 -17.82
C ALA A 418 32.37 68.30 -17.40
N ARG A 419 32.86 67.28 -16.68
CA ARG A 419 34.29 67.16 -16.32
C ARG A 419 35.18 66.85 -17.52
N TYR A 420 34.70 66.04 -18.46
CA TYR A 420 35.41 65.76 -19.71
C TYR A 420 35.63 67.04 -20.53
N ASP A 421 34.62 67.89 -20.65
CA ASP A 421 34.73 69.19 -21.35
C ASP A 421 35.69 70.18 -20.66
N LEU A 422 36.03 69.96 -19.38
CA LEU A 422 36.93 70.79 -18.60
C LEU A 422 38.39 70.33 -18.62
N GLY A 423 38.64 69.06 -18.94
CA GLY A 423 39.97 68.52 -19.18
C GLY A 423 40.48 68.91 -20.55
#